data_AF-A0A3S4T5W0-F1
#
_entry.id   AF-A0A3S4T5W0-F1
#
_cell.length_a   1.000
_cell.length_b   1.000
_cell.length_c   1.000
_cell.angle_alpha   90.00
_cell.angle_beta   90.00
_cell.angle_gamma   90.00
#
_symmetry.space_group_name_H-M   'P 1'
#
loop_
_entity.id
_entity.type
_entity.pdbx_description
1 polymer ?
#
loop_
_entity_poly.entity_id
_entity_poly.type
_entity_poly.pdbx_seq_one_letter_code
_entity_poly.pdbx_strand_id
1 'polypeptide(L)'
;MGQPASHHLDVFEHCLEALGQMEQILASLDRYFPESQAVMAAYLHSKRRRVQMKWAALLHDVGKPFTFGINEKKGGRITFYNHDLRGADILTEIARRLRWAKEDTALIARLIGGHMRPFFLANNQRQGKLTLKACLRLVRKIGEHLPGLFLVAMSDALAGKGEASPDDIEQEVAGLFDRLLQVEEKHVTPVRTAPPLITGRDLIEELSLTPGPLFREILEQVEEAHMEHRISTRAEALALALTASAAEKRTR
;
A
#
# COMPACT_ATOMS: atom_id res chain seq x y z
N MET A 1 23.00 8.61 -10.81
CA MET A 1 21.92 9.02 -11.76
C MET A 1 21.09 10.12 -11.11
N GLY A 2 20.87 11.27 -11.75
CA GLY A 2 20.18 12.41 -11.14
C GLY A 2 18.73 12.08 -10.73
N GLN A 3 18.34 12.53 -9.54
CA GLN A 3 16.98 12.44 -8.98
C GLN A 3 16.26 13.80 -9.07
N PRO A 4 14.93 13.88 -8.87
CA PRO A 4 14.20 15.15 -8.82
C PRO A 4 14.67 15.97 -7.61
N ALA A 5 14.42 17.28 -7.60
CA ALA A 5 14.89 18.23 -6.57
C ALA A 5 14.51 17.90 -5.11
N SER A 6 13.60 16.95 -4.89
CA SER A 6 13.29 16.41 -3.56
C SER A 6 14.38 15.48 -3.00
N HIS A 7 15.40 15.13 -3.78
CA HIS A 7 16.53 14.31 -3.33
C HIS A 7 17.84 15.06 -3.50
N HIS A 8 18.72 14.91 -2.51
CA HIS A 8 20.09 15.45 -2.52
C HIS A 8 21.13 14.38 -2.94
N LEU A 9 20.72 13.11 -3.00
CA LEU A 9 21.55 11.97 -3.34
C LEU A 9 21.17 11.41 -4.70
N ASP A 10 22.05 10.58 -5.25
CA ASP A 10 21.71 9.74 -6.38
C ASP A 10 20.87 8.52 -5.94
N VAL A 11 20.29 7.76 -6.88
CA VAL A 11 19.38 6.65 -6.55
C VAL A 11 20.04 5.60 -5.64
N PHE A 12 21.32 5.28 -5.84
CA PHE A 12 21.99 4.25 -5.06
C PHE A 12 22.28 4.73 -3.64
N GLU A 13 22.83 5.93 -3.51
CA GLU A 13 23.11 6.54 -2.21
C GLU A 13 21.82 6.78 -1.41
N HIS A 14 20.74 7.20 -2.06
CA HIS A 14 19.41 7.33 -1.45
C HIS A 14 18.90 6.00 -0.87
N CYS A 15 19.06 4.90 -1.61
CA CYS A 15 18.66 3.58 -1.12
C CYS A 15 19.48 3.11 0.09
N LEU A 16 20.78 3.43 0.13
CA LEU A 16 21.63 3.14 1.28
C LEU A 16 21.27 4.00 2.49
N GLU A 17 20.99 5.28 2.28
CA GLU A 17 20.52 6.17 3.35
C GLU A 17 19.16 5.69 3.89
N ALA A 18 18.22 5.31 3.03
CA ALA A 18 16.93 4.75 3.45
C ALA A 18 17.11 3.47 4.29
N LEU A 19 18.07 2.61 3.94
CA LEU A 19 18.43 1.47 4.78
C LEU A 19 18.97 1.92 6.15
N GLY A 20 19.86 2.92 6.20
CA GLY A 20 20.36 3.49 7.45
C GLY A 20 19.24 4.08 8.32
N GLN A 21 18.30 4.82 7.72
CA GLN A 21 17.13 5.35 8.41
C GLN A 21 16.21 4.24 8.92
N MET A 22 16.02 3.16 8.15
CA MET A 22 15.31 1.98 8.62
C MET A 22 15.94 1.38 9.88
N GLU A 23 17.28 1.35 10.00
CA GLU A 23 17.94 0.87 11.22
C GLU A 23 17.65 1.77 12.43
N GLN A 24 17.66 3.09 12.24
CA GLN A 24 17.31 4.04 13.30
C GLN A 24 15.84 3.87 13.74
N ILE A 25 14.92 3.74 12.78
CA ILE A 25 13.49 3.51 13.06
C ILE A 25 13.30 2.22 13.87
N LEU A 26 13.96 1.12 13.47
CA LEU A 26 13.85 -0.16 14.16
C LEU A 26 14.42 -0.13 15.59
N ALA A 27 15.29 0.82 15.90
CA ALA A 27 15.88 1.03 17.22
C ALA A 27 15.03 1.95 18.13
N SER A 28 14.19 2.82 17.55
CA SER A 28 13.44 3.84 18.30
C SER A 28 12.04 4.05 17.74
N LEU A 29 11.19 3.02 17.77
CA LEU A 29 9.82 3.07 17.22
C LEU A 29 8.96 4.14 17.89
N ASP A 30 9.16 4.38 19.19
CA ASP A 30 8.47 5.40 19.99
C ASP A 30 8.71 6.82 19.48
N ARG A 31 9.90 7.09 18.93
CA ARG A 31 10.22 8.39 18.32
C ARG A 31 9.42 8.62 17.03
N TYR A 32 9.37 7.62 16.16
CA TYR A 32 8.84 7.77 14.80
C TYR A 32 7.36 7.44 14.70
N PHE A 33 6.84 6.60 15.59
CA PHE A 33 5.44 6.15 15.64
C PHE A 33 4.95 6.14 17.09
N PRO A 34 4.89 7.29 17.79
CA PRO A 34 4.59 7.35 19.23
C PRO A 34 3.24 6.72 19.59
N GLU A 35 2.19 7.03 18.81
CA GLU A 35 0.82 6.56 19.03
C GLU A 35 0.62 5.09 18.64
N SER A 36 1.37 4.61 17.64
CA SER A 36 1.22 3.26 17.06
C SER A 36 2.41 2.33 17.29
N GLN A 37 3.29 2.66 18.25
CA GLN A 37 4.49 1.89 18.58
C GLN A 37 4.18 0.43 18.92
N ALA A 38 3.07 0.16 19.60
CA ALA A 38 2.69 -1.19 20.00
C ALA A 38 2.34 -2.05 18.78
N VAL A 39 1.65 -1.47 17.79
CA VAL A 39 1.33 -2.12 16.51
C VAL A 39 2.60 -2.39 15.72
N MET A 40 3.52 -1.40 15.66
CA MET A 40 4.82 -1.57 15.00
C MET A 40 5.66 -2.66 15.67
N ALA A 41 5.73 -2.69 17.00
CA ALA A 41 6.47 -3.69 17.76
C ALA A 41 5.91 -5.10 17.57
N ALA A 42 4.58 -5.24 17.58
CA ALA A 42 3.90 -6.51 17.31
C ALA A 42 4.19 -7.00 15.88
N TYR A 43 4.17 -6.10 14.89
CA TYR A 43 4.54 -6.43 13.51
C TYR A 43 6.00 -6.90 13.43
N LEU A 44 6.93 -6.19 14.09
CA LEU A 44 8.38 -6.43 14.09
C LEU A 44 8.87 -7.47 15.10
N HIS A 45 7.98 -8.30 15.65
CA HIS A 45 8.32 -9.25 16.72
C HIS A 45 9.40 -10.27 16.32
N SER A 46 9.52 -10.61 15.04
CA SER A 46 10.51 -11.59 14.55
C SER A 46 11.72 -10.93 13.91
N LYS A 47 12.90 -11.53 14.14
CA LYS A 47 14.14 -11.16 13.43
C LYS A 47 13.97 -11.21 11.91
N ARG A 48 13.23 -12.20 11.40
CA ARG A 48 12.90 -12.33 9.98
C ARG A 48 12.15 -11.10 9.46
N ARG A 49 11.15 -10.60 10.18
CA ARG A 49 10.41 -9.38 9.79
C ARG A 49 11.31 -8.16 9.72
N ARG A 50 12.18 -7.96 10.71
CA ARG A 50 13.13 -6.84 10.72
C ARG A 50 14.07 -6.87 9.52
N VAL A 51 14.56 -8.05 9.15
CA VAL A 51 15.39 -8.24 7.94
C VAL A 51 14.60 -7.95 6.66
N GLN A 52 13.33 -8.37 6.57
CA GLN A 52 12.48 -8.05 5.43
C GLN A 52 12.29 -6.53 5.26
N MET A 53 12.15 -5.76 6.35
CA MET A 53 12.02 -4.30 6.26
C MET A 53 13.30 -3.64 5.75
N LYS A 54 14.48 -4.14 6.16
CA LYS A 54 15.77 -3.66 5.64
C LYS A 54 15.90 -3.92 4.14
N TRP A 55 15.50 -5.11 3.66
CA TRP A 55 15.47 -5.40 2.22
C TRP A 55 14.49 -4.52 1.47
N ALA A 56 13.30 -4.27 2.03
CA ALA A 56 12.31 -3.40 1.42
C ALA A 56 12.83 -1.96 1.30
N ALA A 57 13.45 -1.41 2.35
CA ALA A 57 14.07 -0.08 2.33
C ALA A 57 15.21 0.01 1.30
N LEU A 58 16.13 -0.96 1.29
CA LEU A 58 17.25 -0.98 0.36
C LEU A 58 16.81 -1.04 -1.12
N LEU A 59 15.70 -1.70 -1.42
CA LEU A 59 15.27 -2.00 -2.78
C LEU A 59 14.03 -1.22 -3.24
N HIS A 60 13.47 -0.32 -2.41
CA HIS A 60 12.22 0.39 -2.72
C HIS A 60 12.26 1.09 -4.09
N ASP A 61 13.43 1.63 -4.43
CA ASP A 61 13.66 2.43 -5.63
C ASP A 61 14.43 1.72 -6.75
N VAL A 62 14.65 0.40 -6.63
CA VAL A 62 15.47 -0.37 -7.58
C VAL A 62 14.93 -0.31 -9.03
N GLY A 63 13.66 0.05 -9.21
CA GLY A 63 13.03 0.26 -10.51
C GLY A 63 13.38 1.59 -11.19
N LYS A 64 13.81 2.63 -10.46
CA LYS A 64 14.03 3.99 -11.00
C LYS A 64 14.94 4.00 -12.24
N PRO A 65 16.10 3.32 -12.27
CA PRO A 65 16.99 3.35 -13.44
C PRO A 65 16.32 2.84 -14.72
N PHE A 66 15.35 1.92 -14.61
CA PHE A 66 14.68 1.28 -15.75
C PHE A 66 13.44 2.04 -16.23
N THR A 67 12.98 3.03 -15.47
CA THR A 67 11.77 3.81 -15.77
C THR A 67 12.05 5.30 -15.93
N PHE A 68 13.32 5.67 -16.09
CA PHE A 68 13.72 7.05 -16.29
C PHE A 68 13.15 7.61 -17.58
N GLY A 69 12.55 8.79 -17.48
CA GLY A 69 12.11 9.56 -18.63
C GLY A 69 12.20 11.04 -18.36
N ILE A 70 12.31 11.82 -19.43
CA ILE A 70 12.28 13.27 -19.41
C ILE A 70 10.92 13.72 -19.94
N ASN A 71 10.19 14.48 -19.12
CA ASN A 71 8.90 15.03 -19.53
C ASN A 71 9.09 16.43 -20.14
N GLU A 72 9.27 16.47 -21.46
CA GLU A 72 9.45 17.72 -22.22
C GLU A 72 8.26 18.68 -22.06
N LYS A 73 7.03 18.16 -21.96
CA LYS A 73 5.80 18.95 -21.74
C LYS A 73 5.75 19.63 -20.37
N LYS A 74 6.63 19.25 -19.43
CA LYS A 74 6.77 19.84 -18.10
C LYS A 74 8.17 20.42 -17.89
N GLY A 75 8.71 21.09 -18.90
CA GLY A 75 9.98 21.80 -18.80
C GLY A 75 11.19 20.88 -18.62
N GLY A 76 11.16 19.67 -19.20
CA GLY A 76 12.27 18.72 -19.12
C GLY A 76 12.41 18.01 -17.77
N ARG A 77 11.33 17.95 -16.97
CA ARG A 77 11.37 17.33 -15.63
C ARG A 77 11.67 15.84 -15.72
N ILE A 78 12.63 15.37 -14.91
CA ILE A 78 12.90 13.95 -14.71
C ILE A 78 11.68 13.26 -14.08
N THR A 79 11.36 12.07 -14.60
CA THR A 79 10.23 11.24 -14.15
C THR A 79 10.62 9.77 -14.06
N PHE A 80 9.96 9.06 -13.15
CA PHE A 80 10.14 7.63 -12.90
C PHE A 80 8.77 6.96 -12.79
N TYR A 81 7.98 7.00 -13.87
CA TYR A 81 6.62 6.47 -13.83
C TYR A 81 6.64 4.95 -13.62
N ASN A 82 5.83 4.46 -12.68
CA ASN A 82 5.69 3.04 -12.35
C ASN A 82 6.99 2.35 -11.88
N HIS A 83 7.97 3.10 -11.36
CA HIS A 83 9.22 2.53 -10.83
C HIS A 83 8.98 1.60 -9.63
N ASP A 84 7.93 1.85 -8.86
CA ASP A 84 7.46 1.01 -7.76
C ASP A 84 7.07 -0.39 -8.26
N LEU A 85 6.26 -0.46 -9.32
CA LEU A 85 5.85 -1.72 -9.93
C LEU A 85 7.03 -2.44 -10.58
N ARG A 86 7.87 -1.71 -11.34
CA ARG A 86 9.08 -2.27 -11.94
C ARG A 86 10.06 -2.77 -10.88
N GLY A 87 10.17 -2.07 -9.75
CA GLY A 87 11.01 -2.47 -8.62
C GLY A 87 10.54 -3.78 -7.99
N ALA A 88 9.23 -3.99 -7.86
CA ALA A 88 8.66 -5.24 -7.36
C ALA A 88 8.97 -6.44 -8.28
N ASP A 89 8.92 -6.23 -9.61
CA ASP A 89 9.31 -7.26 -10.60
C ASP A 89 10.80 -7.61 -10.47
N ILE A 90 11.67 -6.59 -10.40
CA ILE A 90 13.12 -6.78 -10.24
C ILE A 90 13.44 -7.52 -8.94
N LEU A 91 12.78 -7.17 -7.83
CA LEU A 91 12.94 -7.91 -6.58
C LEU A 91 12.60 -9.39 -6.77
N THR A 92 11.51 -9.70 -7.47
CA THR A 92 11.09 -11.09 -7.70
C THR A 92 12.15 -11.87 -8.48
N GLU A 93 12.80 -11.23 -9.46
CA GLU A 93 13.93 -11.82 -10.19
C GLU A 93 15.16 -12.04 -9.29
N ILE A 94 15.50 -11.06 -8.46
CA ILE A 94 16.59 -11.14 -7.48
C ILE A 94 16.33 -12.28 -6.48
N ALA A 95 15.13 -12.31 -5.90
CA ALA A 95 14.71 -13.30 -4.91
C ALA A 95 14.73 -14.72 -5.48
N ARG A 96 14.31 -14.89 -6.74
CA ARG A 96 14.40 -16.18 -7.46
C ARG A 96 15.86 -16.62 -7.61
N ARG A 97 16.77 -15.71 -7.98
CA ARG A 97 18.20 -16.01 -8.12
C ARG A 97 18.84 -16.37 -6.77
N LEU A 98 18.44 -15.69 -5.70
CA LEU A 98 18.93 -15.90 -4.34
C LEU A 98 18.16 -17.00 -3.58
N ARG A 99 17.19 -17.67 -4.22
CA ARG A 99 16.38 -18.76 -3.65
C ARG A 99 15.65 -18.38 -2.35
N TRP A 100 15.11 -17.16 -2.30
CA TRP A 100 14.31 -16.72 -1.16
C TRP A 100 13.00 -17.52 -1.04
N ALA A 101 12.44 -17.55 0.17
CA ALA A 101 11.12 -18.10 0.38
C ALA A 101 10.07 -17.29 -0.40
N LYS A 102 9.01 -17.97 -0.87
CA LYS A 102 7.95 -17.33 -1.66
C LYS A 102 7.23 -16.26 -0.85
N GLU A 103 7.04 -16.50 0.44
CA GLU A 103 6.34 -15.60 1.35
C GLU A 103 7.15 -14.32 1.58
N ASP A 104 8.49 -14.43 1.73
CA ASP A 104 9.38 -13.27 1.85
C ASP A 104 9.35 -12.42 0.58
N THR A 105 9.43 -13.09 -0.57
CA THR A 105 9.40 -12.44 -1.88
C THR A 105 8.08 -11.68 -2.08
N ALA A 106 6.95 -12.33 -1.82
CA ALA A 106 5.63 -11.75 -2.00
C ALA A 106 5.39 -10.54 -1.08
N LEU A 107 5.84 -10.63 0.18
CA LEU A 107 5.76 -9.54 1.14
C LEU A 107 6.60 -8.34 0.70
N ILE A 108 7.90 -8.54 0.45
CA ILE A 108 8.81 -7.43 0.11
C ILE A 108 8.40 -6.81 -1.23
N ALA A 109 7.98 -7.62 -2.22
CA ALA A 109 7.46 -7.13 -3.49
C ALA A 109 6.22 -6.26 -3.31
N ARG A 110 5.32 -6.65 -2.40
CA ARG A 110 4.11 -5.87 -2.08
C ARG A 110 4.46 -4.52 -1.44
N LEU A 111 5.47 -4.48 -0.57
CA LEU A 111 5.93 -3.23 0.03
C LEU A 111 6.57 -2.31 -1.00
N ILE A 112 7.48 -2.84 -1.83
CA ILE A 112 8.12 -2.08 -2.91
C ILE A 112 7.07 -1.56 -3.91
N GLY A 113 6.16 -2.39 -4.39
CA GLY A 113 5.09 -1.96 -5.31
C GLY A 113 4.05 -1.02 -4.68
N GLY A 114 4.12 -0.79 -3.37
CA GLY A 114 3.24 0.09 -2.61
C GLY A 114 3.91 1.35 -2.07
N HIS A 115 5.25 1.45 -2.11
CA HIS A 115 6.00 2.42 -1.30
C HIS A 115 5.64 3.88 -1.57
N MET A 116 5.22 4.23 -2.80
CA MET A 116 4.77 5.58 -3.14
C MET A 116 3.36 5.94 -2.63
N ARG A 117 2.56 4.96 -2.20
CA ARG A 117 1.15 5.17 -1.85
C ARG A 117 0.94 6.06 -0.63
N PRO A 118 1.71 5.93 0.47
CA PRO A 118 1.61 6.84 1.59
C PRO A 118 1.81 8.29 1.18
N PHE A 119 2.82 8.60 0.34
CA PHE A 119 3.07 9.96 -0.14
C PHE A 119 1.93 10.52 -0.99
N PHE A 120 1.30 9.70 -1.85
CA PHE A 120 0.13 10.13 -2.61
C PHE A 120 -1.08 10.42 -1.70
N LEU A 121 -1.30 9.62 -0.66
CA LEU A 121 -2.36 9.87 0.31
C LEU A 121 -2.07 11.10 1.18
N ALA A 122 -0.83 11.29 1.63
CA ALA A 122 -0.41 12.47 2.39
C ALA A 122 -0.62 13.75 1.56
N ASN A 123 -0.24 13.74 0.28
CA ASN A 123 -0.52 14.87 -0.63
C ASN A 123 -2.03 15.10 -0.79
N ASN A 124 -2.85 14.05 -0.93
CA ASN A 124 -4.30 14.22 -0.98
C ASN A 124 -4.86 14.77 0.34
N GLN A 125 -4.30 14.38 1.49
CA GLN A 125 -4.67 14.89 2.80
C GLN A 125 -4.38 16.39 2.90
N ARG A 126 -3.17 16.83 2.51
CA ARG A 126 -2.80 18.26 2.45
C ARG A 126 -3.73 19.08 1.56
N GLN A 127 -4.22 18.49 0.47
CA GLN A 127 -5.17 19.14 -0.44
C GLN A 127 -6.64 19.05 0.00
N GLY A 128 -6.95 18.45 1.16
CA GLY A 128 -8.33 18.22 1.61
C GLY A 128 -9.11 17.22 0.76
N LYS A 129 -8.42 16.38 -0.03
CA LYS A 129 -9.00 15.43 -1.00
C LYS A 129 -8.86 13.97 -0.57
N LEU A 130 -8.39 13.69 0.65
CA LEU A 130 -8.28 12.32 1.15
C LEU A 130 -9.69 11.76 1.44
N THR A 131 -10.08 10.73 0.69
CA THR A 131 -11.38 10.07 0.82
C THR A 131 -11.27 8.76 1.58
N LEU A 132 -12.35 8.35 2.26
CA LEU A 132 -12.46 7.04 2.92
C LEU A 132 -12.16 5.89 1.94
N LYS A 133 -12.69 5.97 0.71
CA LYS A 133 -12.43 5.01 -0.35
C LYS A 133 -10.93 4.86 -0.67
N ALA A 134 -10.18 5.96 -0.71
CA ALA A 134 -8.75 5.92 -0.95
C ALA A 134 -8.00 5.21 0.20
N CYS A 135 -8.40 5.46 1.44
CA CYS A 135 -7.87 4.78 2.63
C CYS A 135 -8.17 3.28 2.60
N LEU A 136 -9.44 2.90 2.43
CA LEU A 136 -9.89 1.50 2.37
C LEU A 136 -9.17 0.72 1.26
N ARG A 137 -8.99 1.34 0.09
CA ARG A 137 -8.25 0.72 -1.01
C ARG A 137 -6.80 0.42 -0.63
N LEU A 138 -6.12 1.30 0.11
CA LEU A 138 -4.75 1.04 0.55
C LEU A 138 -4.70 -0.05 1.63
N VAL A 139 -5.55 0.06 2.66
CA VAL A 139 -5.64 -0.93 3.75
C VAL A 139 -5.92 -2.32 3.19
N ARG A 140 -6.87 -2.46 2.26
CA ARG A 140 -7.17 -3.75 1.60
C ARG A 140 -6.01 -4.26 0.74
N LYS A 141 -5.41 -3.38 -0.07
CA LYS A 141 -4.34 -3.78 -1.00
C LYS A 141 -3.11 -4.29 -0.24
N ILE A 142 -2.77 -3.66 0.89
CA ILE A 142 -1.56 -3.99 1.65
C ILE A 142 -1.86 -5.03 2.73
N GLY A 143 -3.05 -5.00 3.32
CA GLY A 143 -3.49 -5.93 4.35
C GLY A 143 -2.66 -5.81 5.62
N GLU A 144 -2.36 -6.95 6.25
CA GLU A 144 -1.57 -7.05 7.48
C GLU A 144 -0.15 -6.47 7.39
N HIS A 145 0.35 -6.14 6.20
CA HIS A 145 1.66 -5.53 6.00
C HIS A 145 1.61 -4.00 5.96
N LEU A 146 0.48 -3.39 6.31
CA LEU A 146 0.34 -1.93 6.39
C LEU A 146 1.40 -1.29 7.30
N PRO A 147 1.72 -1.84 8.50
CA PRO A 147 2.82 -1.30 9.31
C PRO A 147 4.16 -1.32 8.55
N GLY A 148 4.45 -2.41 7.83
CA GLY A 148 5.66 -2.54 7.03
C GLY A 148 5.77 -1.50 5.90
N LEU A 149 4.64 -1.18 5.27
CA LEU A 149 4.61 -0.14 4.25
C LEU A 149 4.96 1.24 4.82
N PHE A 150 4.45 1.56 6.01
CA PHE A 150 4.71 2.85 6.66
C PHE A 150 6.12 2.94 7.24
N LEU A 151 6.72 1.83 7.67
CA LEU A 151 8.14 1.78 8.00
C LEU A 151 9.02 2.12 6.78
N VAL A 152 8.71 1.54 5.60
CA VAL A 152 9.43 1.85 4.36
C VAL A 152 9.23 3.32 3.97
N ALA A 153 7.99 3.82 4.00
CA ALA A 153 7.70 5.21 3.66
C ALA A 153 8.40 6.20 4.60
N MET A 154 8.44 5.93 5.91
CA MET A 154 9.18 6.75 6.87
C MET A 154 10.68 6.76 6.56
N SER A 155 11.26 5.59 6.28
CA SER A 155 12.69 5.50 5.94
C SER A 155 13.06 6.23 4.64
N ASP A 156 12.18 6.17 3.63
CA ASP A 156 12.34 6.88 2.36
C ASP A 156 12.22 8.40 2.56
N ALA A 157 11.23 8.83 3.34
CA ALA A 157 11.03 10.25 3.67
C ALA A 157 12.24 10.86 4.39
N LEU A 158 12.80 10.14 5.37
CA LEU A 158 13.98 10.56 6.12
C LEU A 158 15.25 10.58 5.28
N ALA A 159 15.36 9.71 4.28
CA ALA A 159 16.48 9.70 3.35
C ALA A 159 16.39 10.84 2.32
N GLY A 160 15.17 11.19 1.90
CA GLY A 160 14.90 12.31 1.01
C GLY A 160 14.99 13.67 1.70
N LYS A 161 16.21 14.17 1.97
CA LYS A 161 16.46 15.52 2.52
C LYS A 161 16.75 16.60 1.46
N GLY A 162 15.95 16.65 0.38
CA GLY A 162 16.10 17.72 -0.62
C GLY A 162 15.54 19.06 -0.13
N GLU A 163 15.89 20.16 -0.79
CA GLU A 163 15.40 21.52 -0.48
C GLU A 163 13.86 21.65 -0.54
N ALA A 164 13.20 20.72 -1.26
CA ALA A 164 11.75 20.67 -1.38
C ALA A 164 11.06 19.71 -0.40
N SER A 165 11.80 19.10 0.53
CA SER A 165 11.25 18.17 1.52
C SER A 165 10.50 18.95 2.61
N PRO A 166 9.25 18.58 2.94
CA PRO A 166 8.50 19.26 4.00
C PRO A 166 9.15 19.03 5.37
N ASP A 167 9.21 20.08 6.20
CA ASP A 167 9.77 20.02 7.56
C ASP A 167 9.03 19.01 8.47
N ASP A 168 7.73 18.79 8.22
CA ASP A 168 6.85 17.93 9.02
C ASP A 168 6.59 16.55 8.39
N ILE A 169 7.45 16.09 7.47
CA ILE A 169 7.18 14.86 6.71
C ILE A 169 7.07 13.61 7.60
N GLU A 170 7.83 13.55 8.70
CA GLU A 170 7.76 12.46 9.68
C GLU A 170 6.37 12.40 10.32
N GLN A 171 5.88 13.54 10.81
CA GLN A 171 4.57 13.68 11.44
C GLN A 171 3.44 13.41 10.44
N GLU A 172 3.59 13.82 9.18
CA GLU A 172 2.63 13.48 8.12
C GLU A 172 2.54 11.97 7.89
N VAL A 173 3.68 11.26 7.82
CA VAL A 173 3.71 9.80 7.61
C VAL A 173 3.12 9.07 8.82
N ALA A 174 3.54 9.42 10.04
CA ALA A 174 3.04 8.81 11.27
C ALA A 174 1.53 9.07 11.46
N GLY A 175 1.10 10.32 11.33
CA GLY A 175 -0.32 10.68 11.49
C GLY A 175 -1.23 10.06 10.40
N LEU A 176 -0.72 9.90 9.17
CA LEU A 176 -1.44 9.16 8.14
C LEU A 176 -1.57 7.68 8.50
N PHE A 177 -0.52 7.06 9.07
CA PHE A 177 -0.58 5.67 9.52
C PHE A 177 -1.65 5.50 10.60
N ASP A 178 -1.64 6.34 11.63
CA ASP A 178 -2.61 6.29 12.73
C ASP A 178 -4.04 6.46 12.22
N ARG A 179 -4.25 7.37 11.26
CA ARG A 179 -5.54 7.54 10.59
C ARG A 179 -5.98 6.27 9.85
N LEU A 180 -5.07 5.57 9.17
CA LEU A 180 -5.39 4.33 8.47
C LEU A 180 -5.68 3.17 9.44
N LEU A 181 -5.01 3.11 10.59
CA LEU A 181 -5.35 2.16 11.65
C LEU A 181 -6.78 2.40 12.16
N GLN A 182 -7.17 3.65 12.40
CA GLN A 182 -8.55 3.98 12.77
C GLN A 182 -9.56 3.59 11.67
N VAL A 183 -9.19 3.75 10.39
CA VAL A 183 -10.04 3.31 9.28
C VAL A 183 -10.17 1.79 9.27
N GLU A 184 -9.07 1.06 9.47
CA GLU A 184 -9.08 -0.40 9.54
C GLU A 184 -9.94 -0.90 10.71
N GLU A 185 -9.80 -0.30 11.89
CA GLU A 185 -10.58 -0.65 13.09
C GLU A 185 -12.08 -0.38 12.90
N LYS A 186 -12.44 0.79 12.33
CA LYS A 186 -13.85 1.21 12.21
C LYS A 186 -14.58 0.58 11.04
N HIS A 187 -13.90 0.35 9.92
CA HIS A 187 -14.55 0.03 8.65
C HIS A 187 -14.18 -1.35 8.11
N VAL A 188 -12.98 -1.88 8.41
CA VAL A 188 -12.51 -3.14 7.84
C VAL A 188 -12.70 -4.30 8.82
N THR A 189 -12.29 -4.11 10.07
CA THR A 189 -12.34 -5.14 11.11
C THR A 189 -13.75 -5.67 11.33
N PRO A 190 -14.80 -4.83 11.50
CA PRO A 190 -16.15 -5.33 11.77
C PRO A 190 -16.69 -6.18 10.62
N VAL A 191 -16.41 -5.77 9.37
CA VAL A 191 -16.84 -6.46 8.16
C VAL A 191 -16.15 -7.83 8.03
N ARG A 192 -14.84 -7.90 8.31
CA ARG A 192 -14.07 -9.14 8.19
C ARG A 192 -14.32 -10.14 9.32
N THR A 193 -14.71 -9.67 10.49
CA THR A 193 -15.03 -10.54 11.65
C THR A 193 -16.48 -11.00 11.67
N ALA A 194 -17.38 -10.29 10.97
CA ALA A 194 -18.78 -10.67 10.86
C ALA A 194 -19.00 -11.69 9.72
N PRO A 195 -20.09 -12.48 9.78
CA PRO A 195 -20.55 -13.25 8.63
C PRO A 195 -20.79 -12.31 7.42
N PRO A 196 -20.42 -12.71 6.20
CA PRO A 196 -20.63 -11.88 5.03
C PRO A 196 -22.13 -11.67 4.76
N LEU A 197 -22.49 -10.50 4.22
CA LEU A 197 -23.90 -10.16 3.90
C LEU A 197 -24.52 -11.14 2.90
N ILE A 198 -23.72 -11.62 1.96
CA ILE A 198 -24.05 -12.69 1.01
C ILE A 198 -22.81 -13.55 0.74
N THR A 199 -23.05 -14.77 0.29
CA THR A 199 -22.05 -15.76 -0.08
C THR A 199 -22.16 -16.11 -1.57
N GLY A 200 -21.20 -16.88 -2.08
CA GLY A 200 -21.32 -17.44 -3.44
C GLY A 200 -22.57 -18.31 -3.62
N ARG A 201 -23.08 -18.94 -2.56
CA ARG A 201 -24.32 -19.72 -2.63
C ARG A 201 -25.53 -18.83 -2.89
N ASP A 202 -25.60 -17.67 -2.25
CA ASP A 202 -26.67 -16.69 -2.49
C ASP A 202 -26.66 -16.19 -3.94
N LEU A 203 -25.48 -16.02 -4.55
CA LEU A 203 -25.38 -15.65 -5.98
C LEU A 203 -25.96 -16.72 -6.92
N ILE A 204 -25.89 -18.00 -6.53
CA ILE A 204 -26.45 -19.11 -7.30
C ILE A 204 -27.96 -19.17 -7.09
N GLU A 205 -28.40 -19.21 -5.83
CA GLU A 205 -29.79 -19.46 -5.46
C GLU A 205 -30.70 -18.28 -5.79
N GLU A 206 -30.24 -17.04 -5.58
CA GLU A 206 -31.07 -15.83 -5.73
C GLU A 206 -30.91 -15.18 -7.11
N LEU A 207 -29.71 -15.24 -7.70
CA LEU A 207 -29.38 -14.55 -8.95
C LEU A 207 -29.18 -15.51 -10.13
N SER A 208 -29.29 -16.82 -9.92
CA SER A 208 -29.10 -17.86 -10.96
C SER A 208 -27.75 -17.73 -11.70
N LEU A 209 -26.71 -17.25 -11.01
CA LEU A 209 -25.39 -17.09 -11.61
C LEU A 209 -24.63 -18.43 -11.61
N THR A 210 -23.85 -18.68 -12.66
CA THR A 210 -22.96 -19.83 -12.75
C THR A 210 -21.60 -19.50 -12.13
N PRO A 211 -21.04 -20.35 -11.24
CA PRO A 211 -19.75 -20.12 -10.62
C PRO A 211 -18.63 -19.79 -11.63
N GLY A 212 -17.83 -18.77 -11.33
CA GLY A 212 -16.74 -18.32 -12.18
C GLY A 212 -15.98 -17.12 -11.61
N PRO A 213 -14.99 -16.55 -12.34
CA PRO A 213 -14.18 -15.42 -11.87
C PRO A 213 -14.99 -14.22 -11.37
N LEU A 214 -16.12 -13.96 -12.03
CA LEU A 214 -17.11 -12.93 -11.69
C LEU A 214 -17.58 -13.00 -10.23
N PHE A 215 -17.67 -14.19 -9.63
CA PHE A 215 -18.15 -14.33 -8.25
C PHE A 215 -17.24 -13.59 -7.28
N ARG A 216 -15.93 -13.72 -7.49
CA ARG A 216 -14.95 -13.03 -6.66
C ARG A 216 -15.11 -11.52 -6.80
N GLU A 217 -15.25 -11.03 -8.02
CA GLU A 217 -15.40 -9.59 -8.29
C GLU A 217 -16.67 -9.02 -7.67
N ILE A 218 -17.79 -9.73 -7.76
CA ILE A 218 -19.06 -9.34 -7.13
C ILE A 218 -18.94 -9.33 -5.60
N LEU A 219 -18.41 -10.41 -5.01
CA LEU A 219 -18.29 -10.51 -3.55
C LEU A 219 -17.31 -9.45 -3.00
N GLU A 220 -16.21 -9.17 -3.70
CA GLU A 220 -15.28 -8.10 -3.36
C GLU A 220 -15.94 -6.71 -3.46
N GLN A 221 -16.82 -6.47 -4.44
CA GLN A 221 -17.58 -5.22 -4.55
C GLN A 221 -18.60 -5.05 -3.43
N VAL A 222 -19.26 -6.14 -3.01
CA VAL A 222 -20.18 -6.14 -1.87
C VAL A 222 -19.42 -5.87 -0.58
N GLU A 223 -18.30 -6.56 -0.35
CA GLU A 223 -17.45 -6.31 0.81
C GLU A 223 -16.97 -4.85 0.84
N GLU A 224 -16.53 -4.30 -0.30
CA GLU A 224 -16.14 -2.88 -0.41
C GLU A 224 -17.29 -1.93 -0.06
N ALA A 225 -18.48 -2.19 -0.60
CA ALA A 225 -19.66 -1.39 -0.32
C ALA A 225 -20.06 -1.44 1.15
N HIS A 226 -19.88 -2.59 1.79
CA HIS A 226 -20.19 -2.75 3.20
C HIS A 226 -19.19 -1.98 4.08
N MET A 227 -17.89 -2.06 3.78
CA MET A 227 -16.85 -1.29 4.47
C MET A 227 -17.03 0.23 4.31
N GLU A 228 -17.56 0.67 3.16
CA GLU A 228 -17.90 2.07 2.90
C GLU A 228 -19.24 2.51 3.51
N HIS A 229 -19.94 1.62 4.23
CA HIS A 229 -21.30 1.81 4.74
C HIS A 229 -22.33 2.21 3.67
N ARG A 230 -22.08 1.87 2.40
CA ARG A 230 -23.06 2.02 1.31
C ARG A 230 -24.15 0.96 1.35
N ILE A 231 -23.85 -0.18 1.97
CA ILE A 231 -24.79 -1.27 2.22
C ILE A 231 -24.56 -1.84 3.63
N SER A 232 -25.61 -2.40 4.21
CA SER A 232 -25.58 -3.00 5.55
C SER A 232 -26.46 -4.26 5.67
N THR A 233 -27.28 -4.55 4.66
CA THR A 233 -28.24 -5.66 4.69
C THR A 233 -28.01 -6.67 3.55
N ARG A 234 -28.48 -7.90 3.74
CA ARG A 234 -28.50 -8.93 2.68
C ARG A 234 -29.24 -8.46 1.43
N ALA A 235 -30.35 -7.75 1.59
CA ALA A 235 -31.16 -7.26 0.46
C ALA A 235 -30.38 -6.24 -0.39
N GLU A 236 -29.71 -5.28 0.24
CA GLU A 236 -28.86 -4.30 -0.45
C GLU A 236 -27.67 -4.97 -1.14
N ALA A 237 -27.05 -5.96 -0.49
CA ALA A 237 -25.97 -6.75 -1.07
C ALA A 237 -26.39 -7.51 -2.33
N LEU A 238 -27.57 -8.14 -2.32
CA LEU A 238 -28.13 -8.82 -3.50
C LEU A 238 -28.44 -7.84 -4.64
N ALA A 239 -29.01 -6.67 -4.34
CA ALA A 239 -29.29 -5.64 -5.33
C ALA A 239 -28.00 -5.11 -6.00
N LEU A 240 -26.95 -4.90 -5.21
CA LEU A 240 -25.64 -4.53 -5.73
C LEU A 240 -25.04 -5.64 -6.60
N ALA A 241 -25.09 -6.89 -6.14
CA ALA A 241 -24.59 -8.04 -6.88
C ALA A 241 -25.30 -8.23 -8.24
N LEU A 242 -26.62 -8.03 -8.27
CA LEU A 242 -27.39 -8.05 -9.51
C LEU A 242 -26.90 -6.96 -10.49
N THR A 243 -26.71 -5.74 -9.99
CA THR A 243 -26.24 -4.61 -10.80
C THR A 243 -24.84 -4.87 -11.37
N ALA A 244 -23.92 -5.39 -10.55
CA ALA A 244 -22.57 -5.75 -10.97
C ALA A 244 -22.57 -6.84 -12.06
N SER A 245 -23.40 -7.88 -11.90
CA SER A 245 -23.51 -8.96 -12.88
C SER A 245 -24.06 -8.50 -14.25
N ALA A 246 -24.91 -7.47 -14.27
CA ALA A 246 -25.49 -6.93 -15.49
C ALA A 246 -24.53 -6.02 -16.26
N ALA A 247 -23.66 -5.28 -15.56
CA ALA A 247 -22.64 -4.43 -16.19
C ALA A 247 -21.61 -5.26 -16.99
N GLU A 248 -21.26 -6.44 -16.49
CA GLU A 248 -20.24 -7.28 -17.14
C GLU A 248 -20.77 -8.00 -18.39
N LYS A 249 -22.06 -8.36 -18.42
CA LYS A 249 -22.75 -8.87 -19.62
C LYS A 249 -22.79 -7.87 -20.78
N ARG A 250 -22.62 -6.57 -20.52
CA ARG A 250 -22.57 -5.51 -21.55
C ARG A 250 -21.16 -5.21 -22.06
N THR A 251 -20.14 -5.73 -21.39
CA THR A 251 -18.72 -5.47 -21.70
C THR A 251 -18.06 -6.64 -22.45
N ARG A 252 -18.79 -7.75 -22.62
CA ARG A 252 -18.47 -8.88 -23.49
C ARG A 252 -19.39 -8.89 -24.70
#